data_AF-A0A352DYJ8-F1
#
_entry.id   AF-A0A352DYJ8-F1
#
_cell.length_a   1.000
_cell.length_b   1.000
_cell.length_c   1.000
_cell.angle_alpha   90.00
_cell.angle_beta   90.00
_cell.angle_gamma   90.00
#
_symmetry.space_group_name_H-M   'P 1'
#
loop_
_entity.id
_entity.type
_entity.pdbx_description
1 polymer ?
#
loop_
_entity_poly.entity_id
_entity_poly.type
_entity_poly.pdbx_seq_one_letter_code
_entity_poly.pdbx_strand_id
1 'polypeptide(L)'
;LREEEYAITGAVPLGGDLWALTARIRYGETDVTIPVPIAVKWAGDTPVLTLDRITLPGLGTFSSRVVLDGERYAGTWQHDDVGGHMFGRIERRATSAAPSSP
;
A
#
# COMPACT_ATOMS: atom_id res chain seq x y z
N LEU A 1 -13.01 -8.44 17.77
CA LEU A 1 -11.77 -7.98 17.10
C LEU A 1 -12.01 -6.54 16.67
N ARG A 2 -11.08 -5.60 16.91
CA ARG A 2 -11.15 -4.31 16.20
C ARG A 2 -10.69 -4.58 14.75
N GLU A 3 -11.43 -4.06 13.79
CA GLU A 3 -11.12 -4.21 12.37
C GLU A 3 -9.83 -3.45 12.06
N GLU A 4 -8.82 -4.13 11.54
CA GLU A 4 -7.59 -3.48 11.06
C GLU A 4 -7.83 -2.99 9.63
N GLU A 5 -7.64 -1.70 9.40
CA GLU A 5 -7.87 -1.08 8.10
C GLU A 5 -6.57 -0.45 7.61
N TYR A 6 -6.14 -0.88 6.43
CA TYR A 6 -4.99 -0.31 5.73
C TYR A 6 -5.48 0.22 4.38
N ALA A 7 -5.50 1.53 4.22
CA ALA A 7 -6.02 2.18 3.02
C ALA A 7 -4.95 3.07 2.37
N ILE A 8 -4.71 2.87 1.07
CA ILE A 8 -3.91 3.79 0.26
C ILE A 8 -4.87 4.80 -0.36
N THR A 9 -4.70 6.08 -0.04
CA THR A 9 -5.62 7.15 -0.45
C THR A 9 -5.03 8.02 -1.57
N GLY A 10 -3.74 7.89 -1.86
CA GLY A 10 -3.08 8.62 -2.93
C GLY A 10 -1.69 8.10 -3.23
N ALA A 11 -1.18 8.46 -4.40
CA ALA A 11 0.16 8.14 -4.85
C ALA A 11 0.73 9.37 -5.58
N VAL A 12 1.92 9.83 -5.18
CA VAL A 12 2.62 10.96 -5.79
C VAL A 12 4.01 10.51 -6.24
N PRO A 13 4.42 10.75 -7.50
CA PRO A 13 5.76 10.41 -7.96
C PRO A 13 6.81 11.28 -7.24
N LEU A 14 7.88 10.67 -6.77
CA LEU A 14 9.03 11.36 -6.15
C LEU A 14 10.23 11.48 -7.09
N GLY A 15 10.20 10.78 -8.22
CA GLY A 15 11.27 10.74 -9.22
C GLY A 15 11.90 9.35 -9.33
N GLY A 16 12.42 9.03 -10.53
CA GLY A 16 12.93 7.70 -10.84
C GLY A 16 11.84 6.64 -10.68
N ASP A 17 12.11 5.63 -9.86
CA ASP A 17 11.19 4.55 -9.52
C ASP A 17 10.47 4.76 -8.17
N LEU A 18 10.65 5.90 -7.51
CA LEU A 18 10.10 6.16 -6.19
C LEU A 18 8.75 6.89 -6.26
N TRP A 19 7.83 6.44 -5.40
CA TRP A 19 6.51 7.00 -5.19
C TRP A 19 6.25 7.20 -3.69
N ALA A 20 5.58 8.28 -3.32
CA ALA A 20 5.01 8.44 -2.00
C ALA A 20 3.56 7.95 -2.03
N LEU A 21 3.26 6.87 -1.30
CA LEU A 21 1.90 6.42 -1.07
C LEU A 21 1.37 7.05 0.21
N THR A 22 0.22 7.71 0.13
CA THR A 22 -0.48 8.16 1.34
C THR A 22 -1.24 6.99 1.91
N ALA A 23 -0.73 6.43 3.02
CA ALA A 23 -1.32 5.29 3.70
C ALA A 23 -2.03 5.76 4.98
N ARG A 24 -3.29 5.37 5.15
CA ARG A 24 -4.00 5.42 6.42
C ARG A 24 -3.95 4.04 7.07
N ILE A 25 -3.40 3.99 8.26
CA ILE A 25 -3.19 2.77 9.03
C ILE A 25 -4.05 2.88 10.29
N ARG A 26 -5.03 1.97 10.43
CA ARG A 26 -5.86 1.85 11.64
C ARG A 26 -5.72 0.47 12.26
N TYR A 27 -5.21 0.40 13.47
CA TYR A 27 -5.17 -0.82 14.30
C TYR A 27 -5.19 -0.44 15.78
N GLY A 28 -5.91 -1.20 16.62
CA GLY A 28 -6.01 -0.90 18.05
C GLY A 28 -6.56 0.50 18.31
N GLU A 29 -5.75 1.38 18.90
CA GLU A 29 -6.04 2.81 19.13
C GLU A 29 -5.30 3.74 18.16
N THR A 30 -4.50 3.18 17.25
CA THR A 30 -3.73 3.92 16.26
C THR A 30 -4.62 4.21 15.04
N ASP A 31 -4.71 5.47 14.65
CA ASP A 31 -5.27 5.93 13.36
C ASP A 31 -4.36 7.04 12.83
N VAL A 32 -3.46 6.68 11.93
CA VAL A 32 -2.44 7.59 11.41
C VAL A 32 -2.48 7.62 9.89
N THR A 33 -2.25 8.79 9.31
CA THR A 33 -2.07 8.96 7.86
C THR A 33 -0.66 9.45 7.60
N ILE A 34 0.14 8.65 6.90
CA ILE A 34 1.55 8.91 6.66
C ILE A 34 1.93 8.68 5.19
N PRO A 35 2.87 9.46 4.65
CA PRO A 35 3.48 9.16 3.36
C PRO A 35 4.49 8.02 3.54
N VAL A 36 4.31 6.93 2.80
CA VAL A 36 5.22 5.78 2.76
C VAL A 36 5.94 5.78 1.42
N PRO A 37 7.29 5.90 1.40
CA PRO A 37 8.05 5.79 0.16
C PRO A 37 8.05 4.33 -0.31
N ILE A 38 7.62 4.10 -1.55
CA ILE A 38 7.65 2.79 -2.19
C ILE A 38 8.40 2.88 -3.52
N ALA A 39 9.19 1.86 -3.83
CA ALA A 39 9.83 1.73 -5.13
C ALA A 39 8.97 0.86 -6.06
N VAL A 40 8.77 1.29 -7.28
CA VAL A 40 8.15 0.48 -8.35
C VAL A 40 9.27 -0.10 -9.19
N LYS A 41 9.71 -1.31 -8.83
CA LYS A 41 10.72 -2.06 -9.58
C LYS A 41 10.05 -2.83 -10.72
N TRP A 42 10.82 -3.26 -11.71
CA TRP A 42 10.31 -3.99 -12.88
C TRP A 42 11.04 -5.31 -13.05
N ALA A 43 10.27 -6.38 -13.23
CA ALA A 43 10.76 -7.69 -13.67
C ALA A 43 10.25 -7.90 -15.10
N GLY A 44 11.06 -7.51 -16.10
CA GLY A 44 10.58 -7.38 -17.47
C GLY A 44 9.55 -6.25 -17.56
N ASP A 45 8.34 -6.58 -17.99
CA ASP A 45 7.18 -5.69 -18.08
C ASP A 45 6.24 -5.80 -16.86
N THR A 46 6.62 -6.57 -15.84
CA THR A 46 5.80 -6.79 -14.66
C THR A 46 6.26 -5.89 -13.50
N PRO A 47 5.41 -4.97 -13.00
CA PRO A 47 5.78 -4.08 -11.90
C PRO A 47 5.73 -4.81 -10.54
N VAL A 48 6.70 -4.47 -9.70
CA VAL A 48 6.87 -4.98 -8.33
C VAL A 48 6.96 -3.81 -7.37
N LEU A 49 5.92 -3.61 -6.58
CA LEU A 49 5.90 -2.66 -5.47
C LEU A 49 6.83 -3.17 -4.37
N THR A 50 7.87 -2.40 -4.08
CA THR A 50 8.97 -2.80 -3.21
C THR A 50 9.11 -1.80 -2.08
N LEU A 51 8.91 -2.28 -0.85
CA LEU A 51 9.28 -1.59 0.37
C LEU A 51 10.42 -2.37 1.02
N ASP A 52 11.59 -1.76 1.17
CA ASP A 52 12.76 -2.46 1.69
C ASP A 52 13.17 -1.91 3.06
N ARG A 53 12.76 -2.62 4.12
CA ARG A 53 13.13 -2.37 5.52
C ARG A 53 13.01 -0.90 5.93
N ILE A 54 11.85 -0.31 5.68
CA ILE A 54 11.55 1.08 6.08
C ILE A 54 11.09 1.08 7.54
N THR A 55 11.86 1.74 8.40
CA THR A 55 11.48 1.97 9.78
C THR A 55 10.66 3.25 9.90
N LEU A 56 9.44 3.11 10.42
CA LEU A 56 8.56 4.20 10.74
C LEU A 56 8.61 4.46 12.26
N PRO A 57 8.99 5.66 12.70
CA PRO A 57 9.10 5.97 14.13
C PRO A 57 7.79 5.68 14.87
N GLY A 58 7.86 4.85 15.92
CA GLY A 58 6.72 4.46 16.74
C GLY A 58 5.77 3.42 16.12
N LEU A 59 6.01 2.99 14.86
CA LEU A 59 5.16 2.03 14.15
C LEU A 59 5.87 0.73 13.81
N GLY A 60 7.21 0.67 13.82
CA GLY A 60 7.99 -0.53 13.52
C GLY A 60 8.70 -0.49 12.17
N THR A 61 9.28 -1.62 11.76
CA THR A 61 9.99 -1.76 10.49
C THR A 61 9.21 -2.62 9.51
N PHE A 62 8.99 -2.06 8.32
CA PHE A 62 8.15 -2.65 7.29
C PHE A 62 8.96 -3.07 6.07
N SER A 63 8.61 -4.19 5.47
CA SER A 63 9.05 -4.55 4.13
C SER A 63 7.94 -5.26 3.36
N SER A 64 7.93 -5.11 2.04
CA SER A 64 6.97 -5.78 1.17
C SER A 64 7.51 -5.92 -0.24
N ARG A 65 7.09 -6.99 -0.92
CA ARG A 65 7.38 -7.28 -2.32
C ARG A 65 6.09 -7.77 -2.94
N VAL A 66 5.43 -6.91 -3.71
CA VAL A 66 4.10 -7.18 -4.27
C VAL A 66 4.15 -7.03 -5.78
N VAL A 67 3.90 -8.13 -6.48
CA VAL A 67 3.78 -8.18 -7.94
C VAL A 67 2.37 -7.75 -8.32
N LEU A 68 2.27 -6.88 -9.32
CA LEU A 68 0.99 -6.57 -9.96
C LEU A 68 0.95 -7.26 -11.32
N ASP A 69 -0.06 -8.09 -11.55
CA ASP A 69 -0.27 -8.87 -12.77
C ASP A 69 -1.73 -8.72 -13.25
N GLY A 70 -1.93 -7.82 -14.23
CA GLY A 70 -3.25 -7.46 -14.73
C GLY A 70 -4.16 -6.92 -13.62
N GLU A 71 -5.29 -7.58 -13.39
CA GLU A 71 -6.26 -7.22 -12.34
C GLU A 71 -5.99 -7.94 -11.01
N ARG A 72 -4.78 -8.45 -10.79
CA ARG A 72 -4.40 -9.19 -9.58
C ARG A 72 -3.13 -8.64 -8.98
N TYR A 73 -2.98 -8.88 -7.68
CA TYR A 73 -1.72 -8.72 -7.00
C TYR A 73 -1.43 -9.91 -6.10
N ALA A 74 -0.15 -10.19 -5.88
CA ALA A 74 0.32 -11.17 -4.91
C ALA A 74 1.71 -10.78 -4.39
N GLY A 75 2.02 -11.13 -3.15
CA GLY A 75 3.29 -10.75 -2.55
C GLY A 75 3.48 -11.19 -1.11
N THR A 76 4.56 -10.71 -0.53
CA THR A 76 4.89 -10.87 0.89
C THR A 76 4.93 -9.52 1.60
N TRP A 77 4.71 -9.56 2.91
CA TRP A 77 4.97 -8.45 3.81
C TRP A 77 5.62 -8.93 5.10
N GLN A 78 6.32 -8.01 5.73
CA GLN A 78 6.91 -8.16 7.06
C GLN A 78 6.71 -6.85 7.82
N HIS A 79 6.33 -6.97 9.08
CA HIS A 79 6.35 -5.94 10.10
C HIS A 79 7.10 -6.50 11.32
N ASP A 80 8.32 -6.02 11.52
CA ASP A 80 9.26 -6.52 12.53
C ASP A 80 9.37 -8.06 12.48
N ASP A 81 8.91 -8.79 13.50
CA ASP A 81 8.97 -10.26 13.56
C ASP A 81 7.75 -10.96 12.93
N VAL A 82 6.70 -10.20 12.60
CA VAL A 82 5.45 -10.72 12.03
C VAL A 82 5.46 -10.53 10.52
N GLY A 83 5.02 -11.53 9.77
CA GLY A 83 4.92 -11.43 8.33
C GLY A 83 3.95 -12.42 7.73
N GLY A 84 3.80 -12.34 6.41
CA GLY A 84 2.92 -13.24 5.70
C GLY A 84 2.84 -12.95 4.21
N HIS A 85 1.78 -13.49 3.62
CA HIS A 85 1.45 -13.30 2.23
C HIS A 85 0.25 -12.38 2.09
N MET A 86 0.20 -11.66 0.97
CA MET A 86 -0.99 -10.93 0.54
C MET A 86 -1.29 -11.27 -0.91
N PHE A 87 -2.57 -11.35 -1.24
CA PHE A 87 -3.01 -11.50 -2.61
C PHE A 87 -4.43 -10.99 -2.75
N GLY A 88 -4.82 -10.60 -3.95
CA GLY A 88 -6.16 -10.11 -4.20
C GLY A 88 -6.37 -9.63 -5.63
N ARG A 89 -7.49 -8.94 -5.82
CA ARG A 89 -7.88 -8.32 -7.08
C ARG A 89 -7.67 -6.80 -7.03
N ILE A 90 -7.34 -6.23 -8.17
CA ILE A 90 -7.26 -4.79 -8.39
C ILE A 90 -8.54 -4.38 -9.12
N GLU A 91 -9.34 -3.53 -8.48
CA GLU A 91 -10.63 -3.08 -9.02
C GLU A 91 -10.64 -1.56 -9.13
N ARG A 92 -11.21 -1.05 -10.22
CA ARG A 92 -11.46 0.39 -10.34
C ARG A 92 -12.57 0.77 -9.37
N ARG A 93 -12.33 1.74 -8.49
CA ARG A 93 -13.42 2.34 -7.72
C ARG A 93 -14.44 2.93 -8.70
N ALA A 94 -15.71 2.58 -8.54
CA ALA A 94 -16.79 3.30 -9.18
C ALA A 94 -16.74 4.76 -8.74
N THR A 95 -16.70 5.69 -9.69
CA THR A 95 -16.93 7.11 -9.41
C THR A 95 -18.29 7.23 -8.75
N SER A 96 -18.32 7.68 -7.49
CA SER A 96 -19.57 8.13 -6.87
C SER A 96 -20.06 9.32 -7.69
N ALA A 97 -21.16 9.12 -8.43
CA ALA A 97 -21.83 10.22 -9.11
C ALA A 97 -22.22 11.26 -8.05
N ALA A 98 -21.82 12.52 -8.27
CA ALA A 98 -22.24 13.63 -7.42
C ALA A 98 -23.77 13.63 -7.32
N PRO A 99 -24.36 13.93 -6.14
CA PRO A 99 -25.81 13.99 -6.01
C PRO A 99 -26.33 15.07 -6.97
N SER A 100 -27.17 14.66 -7.91
CA SER A 100 -27.95 15.60 -8.73
C SER A 100 -28.83 16.41 -7.77
N SER A 101 -28.52 17.70 -7.61
CA SER A 101 -29.39 18.63 -6.90
C SER A 101 -30.73 18.76 -7.65
N PRO A 102 -31.85 18.92 -6.90
CA PRO A 102 -33.19 19.05 -7.47
C PRO A 102 -33.39 20.34 -8.26
#